data_AF-A0A955A8U3-F1
#
_entry.id   AF-A0A955A8U3-F1
#
_cell.length_a   1.000
_cell.length_b   1.000
_cell.length_c   1.000
_cell.angle_alpha   90.00
_cell.angle_beta   90.00
_cell.angle_gamma   90.00
#
_symmetry.space_group_name_H-M   'P 1'
#
loop_
_entity.id
_entity.type
_entity.pdbx_description
1 polymer ?
#
loop_
_entity_poly.entity_id
_entity_poly.type
_entity_poly.pdbx_seq_one_letter_code
_entity_poly.pdbx_strand_id
1 'polypeptide(L)'
;DPPQRGSDLHLHYKVSNVSEGHNSPSGSLGAQPQLWLNVVLTGPTGERLWESGYLDANGDLANQHSLLVAQRLIPPDLQLFNLQSQFMITGVKGTDREMYLPINVDFDQLPFLRPATIPYTVLNHAPFVRMEQKSIPPLGNKLARYRIPGERFAQPGTYRLTSRMRSRMEPIYFMRFVESTPEMERRMLEQTIDLHPYSVEFTVP
;
A
#
# COMPACT_ATOMS: atom_id res chain seq x y z
N ASP A 1 20.57 15.10 9.65
CA ASP A 1 21.75 15.78 9.07
C ASP A 1 21.46 16.22 7.64
N PRO A 2 22.09 17.29 7.16
CA PRO A 2 21.98 17.69 5.76
C PRO A 2 22.48 16.54 4.87
N PRO A 3 21.77 16.21 3.78
CA PRO A 3 22.20 15.15 2.87
C PRO A 3 23.55 15.49 2.24
N GLN A 4 24.45 14.52 2.27
CA GLN A 4 25.80 14.62 1.71
C GLN A 4 25.96 13.64 0.55
N ARG A 5 26.85 13.95 -0.39
CA ARG A 5 27.15 13.04 -1.50
C ARG A 5 27.64 11.69 -0.98
N GLY A 6 27.10 10.62 -1.55
CA GLY A 6 27.51 9.25 -1.22
C GLY A 6 27.03 8.72 0.13
N SER A 7 26.38 9.56 0.95
CA SER A 7 25.81 9.15 2.24
C SER A 7 24.33 8.86 2.12
N ASP A 8 23.88 7.78 2.75
CA ASP A 8 22.47 7.43 2.78
C ASP A 8 21.64 8.50 3.50
N LEU A 9 20.49 8.83 2.91
CA LEU A 9 19.53 9.72 3.54
C LEU A 9 18.46 8.90 4.25
N HIS A 10 18.46 8.96 5.58
CA HIS A 10 17.40 8.41 6.41
C HIS A 10 16.38 9.50 6.74
N LEU A 11 15.12 9.27 6.40
CA LEU A 11 14.03 10.20 6.64
C LEU A 11 12.77 9.46 7.07
N HIS A 12 11.84 10.19 7.68
CA HIS A 12 10.52 9.65 7.96
C HIS A 12 9.45 10.72 7.85
N TYR A 13 8.24 10.29 7.50
CA TYR A 13 7.04 11.09 7.56
C TYR A 13 6.17 10.61 8.72
N LYS A 14 5.71 11.55 9.54
CA LYS A 14 4.72 11.27 10.59
C LYS A 14 3.31 11.42 10.01
N VAL A 15 2.69 10.30 9.65
CA VAL A 15 1.31 10.28 9.18
C VAL A 15 0.39 10.20 10.39
N SER A 16 -0.45 11.23 10.57
CA SER A 16 -1.32 11.34 11.75
C SER A 16 -2.77 11.28 11.34
N ASN A 17 -3.57 10.55 12.11
CA ASN A 17 -5.02 10.60 12.01
C ASN A 17 -5.52 11.78 12.86
N VAL A 18 -6.14 12.76 12.21
CA VAL A 18 -6.73 13.92 12.89
C VAL A 18 -8.18 13.69 13.33
N SER A 19 -8.77 12.54 12.95
CA SER A 19 -10.11 12.16 13.40
C SER A 19 -10.10 11.73 14.87
N GLU A 20 -11.06 12.24 15.63
CA GLU A 20 -11.30 11.85 17.03
C GLU A 20 -12.25 10.65 17.14
N GLY A 21 -13.03 10.36 16.09
CA GLY A 21 -14.15 9.41 16.17
C GLY A 21 -13.90 8.03 15.57
N HIS A 22 -12.92 7.88 14.68
CA HIS A 22 -12.68 6.60 13.99
C HIS A 22 -11.26 6.42 13.48
N ASN A 23 -10.94 5.18 13.10
CA ASN A 23 -9.67 4.81 12.49
C ASN A 23 -9.52 5.40 11.07
N SER A 24 -8.29 5.56 10.58
CA SER A 24 -8.01 6.02 9.21
C SER A 24 -7.05 5.07 8.48
N PRO A 25 -7.43 4.47 7.33
CA PRO A 25 -8.78 4.50 6.76
C PRO A 25 -9.80 3.74 7.64
N SER A 26 -11.07 4.10 7.55
CA SER A 26 -12.19 3.40 8.19
C SER A 26 -12.95 2.54 7.16
N GLY A 27 -13.93 1.75 7.62
CA GLY A 27 -14.83 0.98 6.75
C GLY A 27 -14.12 -0.12 5.98
N SER A 28 -12.99 -0.61 6.47
CA SER A 28 -12.24 -1.62 5.76
C SER A 28 -12.97 -2.96 5.77
N LEU A 29 -13.17 -3.51 4.58
CA LEU A 29 -13.72 -4.86 4.37
C LEU A 29 -12.60 -5.85 4.04
N GLY A 30 -11.40 -5.64 4.59
CA GLY A 30 -10.26 -6.56 4.52
C GLY A 30 -9.50 -6.62 3.18
N ALA A 31 -9.78 -5.72 2.24
CA ALA A 31 -8.82 -5.29 1.21
C ALA A 31 -9.01 -3.83 0.75
N GLN A 32 -10.07 -3.18 1.20
CA GLN A 32 -10.42 -1.81 0.82
C GLN A 32 -10.46 -0.90 2.06
N PRO A 33 -10.39 0.42 1.89
CA PRO A 33 -9.81 1.11 0.74
C PRO A 33 -8.27 1.01 0.77
N GLN A 34 -7.62 1.34 -0.35
CA GLN A 34 -6.17 1.52 -0.37
C GLN A 34 -5.80 2.96 -0.06
N LEU A 35 -4.97 3.15 0.97
CA LEU A 35 -4.40 4.43 1.37
C LEU A 35 -2.90 4.23 1.63
N TRP A 36 -2.04 4.87 0.84
CA TRP A 36 -0.59 4.69 0.92
C TRP A 36 0.15 6.01 0.74
N LEU A 37 1.42 6.05 1.14
CA LEU A 37 2.29 7.20 0.93
C LEU A 37 3.17 6.96 -0.30
N ASN A 38 3.16 7.90 -1.23
CA ASN A 38 4.08 7.95 -2.37
C ASN A 38 5.13 9.02 -2.11
N VAL A 39 6.41 8.65 -2.21
CA VAL A 39 7.54 9.54 -1.98
C VAL A 39 8.49 9.42 -3.15
N VAL A 40 8.86 10.56 -3.75
CA VAL A 40 9.66 10.65 -4.96
C VAL A 40 10.85 11.55 -4.70
N LEU A 41 12.06 11.07 -5.02
CA LEU A 41 13.26 11.90 -5.12
C LEU A 41 13.49 12.28 -6.59
N THR A 42 13.54 13.58 -6.85
CA THR A 42 13.91 14.16 -8.14
C THR A 42 15.30 14.76 -8.04
N GLY A 43 16.15 14.41 -9.02
CA GLY A 43 17.52 14.91 -9.13
C GLY A 43 17.61 16.34 -9.69
N PRO A 44 18.82 16.91 -9.71
CA PRO A 44 19.07 18.26 -10.21
C PRO A 44 18.73 18.45 -11.69
N THR A 45 18.75 17.39 -12.50
CA THR A 45 18.40 17.46 -13.93
C THR A 45 16.92 17.21 -14.21
N GLY A 46 16.11 17.03 -13.15
CA GLY A 46 14.67 16.79 -13.22
C GLY A 46 14.27 15.32 -13.36
N GLU A 47 15.25 14.41 -13.38
CA GLU A 47 15.03 12.97 -13.46
C GLU A 47 14.55 12.40 -12.12
N ARG A 48 13.71 11.37 -12.17
CA ARG A 48 13.29 10.63 -10.97
C ARG A 48 14.37 9.62 -10.59
N LEU A 49 15.03 9.85 -9.46
CA LEU A 49 16.16 9.04 -9.00
C LEU A 49 15.76 7.90 -8.07
N TRP A 50 14.68 8.09 -7.31
CA TRP A 50 14.17 7.10 -6.38
C TRP A 50 12.68 7.33 -6.12
N GLU A 51 11.93 6.26 -5.87
CA GLU A 51 10.51 6.33 -5.52
C GLU A 51 10.09 5.14 -4.66
N SER A 52 9.21 5.40 -3.69
CA SER A 52 8.44 4.38 -2.97
C SER A 52 6.95 4.70 -3.05
N GLY A 53 6.10 3.67 -2.98
CA GLY A 53 4.66 3.80 -3.19
C GLY A 53 4.26 4.04 -4.64
N TYR A 54 5.11 3.61 -5.59
CA TYR A 54 4.81 3.66 -7.02
C TYR A 54 3.80 2.57 -7.41
N LEU A 55 3.10 2.81 -8.52
CA LEU A 55 2.26 1.81 -9.17
C LEU A 55 3.05 1.18 -10.31
N ASP A 56 2.98 -0.14 -10.43
CA ASP A 56 3.59 -0.88 -11.52
C ASP A 56 2.79 -0.72 -12.84
N ALA A 57 3.22 -1.39 -13.92
CA ALA A 57 2.55 -1.29 -15.22
C ALA A 57 1.12 -1.82 -15.22
N ASN A 58 0.75 -2.61 -14.21
CA ASN A 58 -0.60 -3.12 -14.00
C ASN A 58 -1.44 -2.19 -13.11
N GLY A 59 -0.87 -1.12 -12.58
CA GLY A 59 -1.55 -0.24 -11.65
C GLY A 59 -1.57 -0.79 -10.21
N ASP A 60 -0.78 -1.80 -9.90
CA ASP A 60 -0.67 -2.37 -8.56
C ASP A 60 0.50 -1.75 -7.78
N LEU A 61 0.36 -1.67 -6.46
CA LEU A 61 1.51 -1.38 -5.60
C LEU A 61 2.50 -2.53 -5.72
N ALA A 62 3.79 -2.23 -5.76
CA ALA A 62 4.87 -3.22 -5.84
C ALA A 62 5.06 -4.01 -4.53
N ASN A 63 3.98 -4.59 -3.99
CA ASN A 63 3.96 -5.48 -2.85
C ASN A 63 3.73 -6.93 -3.30
N GLN A 64 3.47 -7.83 -2.35
CA GLN A 64 3.27 -9.26 -2.62
C GLN A 64 2.06 -9.60 -3.51
N HIS A 65 1.09 -8.69 -3.68
CA HIS A 65 -0.08 -8.88 -4.56
C HIS A 65 0.16 -8.39 -5.98
N SER A 66 1.25 -7.66 -6.26
CA SER A 66 1.61 -7.32 -7.64
C SER A 66 2.00 -8.58 -8.41
N LEU A 67 1.36 -8.78 -9.56
CA LEU A 67 1.69 -9.86 -10.49
C LEU A 67 3.14 -9.77 -10.98
N LEU A 68 3.65 -8.54 -11.20
CA LEU A 68 5.02 -8.33 -11.70
C LEU A 68 6.06 -8.64 -10.63
N VAL A 69 5.77 -8.32 -9.36
CA VAL A 69 6.61 -8.74 -8.21
C VAL A 69 6.58 -10.26 -8.06
N ALA A 70 5.40 -10.88 -8.12
CA ALA A 70 5.25 -12.33 -8.02
C ALA A 70 6.02 -13.08 -9.13
N GLN A 71 6.04 -12.51 -10.34
CA GLN A 71 6.80 -13.03 -11.49
C GLN A 71 8.28 -12.64 -11.48
N ARG A 72 8.74 -11.88 -10.47
CA ARG A 72 10.12 -11.35 -10.35
C ARG A 72 10.57 -10.48 -11.53
N LEU A 73 9.62 -9.86 -12.22
CA LEU A 73 9.89 -8.89 -13.29
C LEU A 73 10.30 -7.53 -12.75
N ILE A 74 9.80 -7.17 -11.56
CA ILE A 74 10.19 -5.99 -10.81
C ILE A 74 10.53 -6.36 -9.36
N PRO A 75 11.43 -5.63 -8.69
CA PRO A 75 11.68 -5.83 -7.27
C PRO A 75 10.50 -5.34 -6.41
N PRO A 76 10.20 -6.00 -5.28
CA PRO A 76 9.23 -5.48 -4.32
C PRO A 76 9.70 -4.16 -3.70
N ASP A 77 8.76 -3.23 -3.46
CA ASP A 77 9.00 -2.04 -2.67
C ASP A 77 9.02 -2.40 -1.18
N LEU A 78 10.22 -2.65 -0.67
CA LEU A 78 10.46 -3.01 0.73
C LEU A 78 10.18 -1.89 1.73
N GLN A 79 10.01 -0.64 1.26
CA GLN A 79 9.77 0.53 2.11
C GLN A 79 8.34 1.09 1.94
N LEU A 80 7.47 0.34 1.27
CA LEU A 80 6.08 0.73 1.03
C LEU A 80 5.34 0.99 2.35
N PHE A 81 4.89 2.22 2.53
CA PHE A 81 3.95 2.58 3.58
C PHE A 81 2.52 2.48 3.07
N ASN A 82 1.80 1.44 3.49
CA ASN A 82 0.42 1.16 3.09
C ASN A 82 -0.45 0.90 4.33
N LEU A 83 -1.61 1.55 4.40
CA LEU A 83 -2.58 1.44 5.49
C LEU A 83 -3.77 0.53 5.14
N GLN A 84 -3.74 -0.09 3.96
CA GLN A 84 -4.73 -1.08 3.53
C GLN A 84 -4.76 -2.25 4.52
N SER A 85 -5.89 -2.47 5.17
CA SER A 85 -6.07 -3.65 6.02
C SER A 85 -6.41 -4.86 5.16
N GLN A 86 -5.88 -6.02 5.55
CA GLN A 86 -5.96 -7.24 4.74
C GLN A 86 -6.50 -8.42 5.54
N PHE A 87 -7.15 -9.39 4.88
CA PHE A 87 -7.50 -10.63 5.56
C PHE A 87 -6.28 -11.52 5.70
N MET A 88 -6.17 -12.16 6.86
CA MET A 88 -5.27 -13.28 7.11
C MET A 88 -6.10 -14.53 7.18
N ILE A 89 -5.86 -15.48 6.27
CA ILE A 89 -6.56 -16.76 6.22
C ILE A 89 -5.63 -17.87 6.67
N THR A 90 -6.10 -18.69 7.60
CA THR A 90 -5.42 -19.90 8.02
C THR A 90 -5.75 -21.04 7.05
N GLY A 91 -4.73 -21.52 6.33
CA GLY A 91 -4.85 -22.68 5.44
C GLY A 91 -4.90 -24.02 6.19
N VAL A 92 -5.31 -25.09 5.49
CA VAL A 92 -5.28 -26.47 6.03
C VAL A 92 -3.85 -26.94 6.33
N LYS A 93 -2.88 -26.46 5.56
CA LYS A 93 -1.44 -26.67 5.76
C LYS A 93 -0.70 -25.36 5.51
N GLY A 94 0.37 -25.13 6.27
CA GLY A 94 1.23 -23.96 6.15
C GLY A 94 0.86 -22.84 7.12
N THR A 95 1.53 -21.69 6.96
CA THR A 95 1.30 -20.49 7.76
C THR A 95 0.10 -19.71 7.23
N ASP A 96 -0.43 -18.80 8.05
CA ASP A 96 -1.44 -17.84 7.59
C ASP A 96 -0.95 -17.04 6.38
N ARG A 97 -1.88 -16.72 5.50
CA ARG A 97 -1.60 -15.95 4.27
C ARG A 97 -2.51 -14.76 4.15
N GLU A 98 -1.95 -13.68 3.66
CA GLU A 98 -2.69 -12.46 3.32
C GLU A 98 -3.56 -12.72 2.08
N MET A 99 -4.83 -12.37 2.15
CA MET A 99 -5.80 -12.55 1.09
C MET A 99 -6.73 -11.34 1.01
N TYR A 100 -7.12 -10.96 -0.20
CA TYR A 100 -8.00 -9.82 -0.43
C TYR A 100 -9.49 -10.16 -0.40
N LEU A 101 -9.86 -11.43 -0.46
CA LEU A 101 -11.24 -11.88 -0.26
C LEU A 101 -11.25 -13.18 0.57
N PRO A 102 -11.99 -13.26 1.68
CA PRO A 102 -11.97 -14.39 2.59
C PRO A 102 -12.97 -15.47 2.14
N ILE A 103 -12.89 -15.84 0.86
CA ILE A 103 -13.66 -16.95 0.31
C ILE A 103 -12.78 -18.18 0.13
N ASN A 104 -13.37 -19.34 0.33
CA ASN A 104 -12.71 -20.60 0.05
C ASN A 104 -12.63 -20.76 -1.46
N VAL A 105 -11.46 -20.57 -2.05
CA VAL A 105 -11.23 -20.80 -3.49
C VAL A 105 -10.97 -22.28 -3.81
N ASP A 106 -10.71 -23.12 -2.81
CA ASP A 106 -10.49 -24.56 -2.97
C ASP A 106 -11.09 -25.40 -1.84
N PHE A 107 -12.13 -26.16 -2.18
CA PHE A 107 -12.48 -27.47 -1.59
C PHE A 107 -13.42 -28.31 -2.48
N ASP A 108 -14.19 -27.69 -3.42
CA ASP A 108 -14.99 -28.34 -4.49
C ASP A 108 -15.50 -27.29 -5.51
N GLN A 109 -15.91 -27.69 -6.72
CA GLN A 109 -16.17 -26.87 -7.93
C GLN A 109 -17.34 -25.86 -7.88
N LEU A 110 -18.05 -25.71 -6.75
CA LEU A 110 -19.20 -24.80 -6.65
C LEU A 110 -19.10 -23.98 -5.36
N PRO A 111 -18.94 -22.65 -5.42
CA PRO A 111 -19.05 -21.80 -4.24
C PRO A 111 -20.47 -21.88 -3.70
N PHE A 112 -20.68 -22.76 -2.73
CA PHE A 112 -21.95 -22.91 -2.05
C PHE A 112 -21.95 -21.98 -0.83
N LEU A 113 -22.64 -20.84 -0.95
CA LEU A 113 -22.88 -19.91 0.15
C LEU A 113 -23.78 -20.60 1.20
N ARG A 114 -23.17 -21.21 2.23
CA ARG A 114 -23.91 -21.72 3.39
C ARG A 114 -24.10 -20.59 4.39
N PRO A 115 -25.29 -20.44 5.00
CA PRO A 115 -25.41 -19.73 6.27
C PRO A 115 -24.37 -20.30 7.24
N ALA A 116 -23.60 -19.43 7.89
CA ALA A 116 -22.58 -19.88 8.82
C ALA A 116 -23.22 -20.69 9.95
N THR A 117 -22.63 -21.85 10.27
CA THR A 117 -23.11 -22.75 11.35
C THR A 117 -22.76 -22.25 12.74
N ILE A 118 -22.31 -21.00 12.87
CA ILE A 118 -21.73 -20.42 14.06
C ILE A 118 -22.19 -18.95 14.11
N PRO A 119 -22.60 -18.43 15.27
CA PRO A 119 -23.08 -17.05 15.39
C PRO A 119 -21.93 -16.05 15.20
N TYR A 120 -21.66 -15.67 13.94
CA TYR A 120 -20.70 -14.62 13.60
C TYR A 120 -21.15 -13.22 14.08
N THR A 121 -22.39 -13.06 14.52
CA THR A 121 -22.86 -11.85 15.21
C THR A 121 -22.09 -11.57 16.49
N VAL A 122 -21.53 -12.61 17.14
CA VAL A 122 -20.71 -12.47 18.37
C VAL A 122 -19.22 -12.42 18.03
N LEU A 123 -18.77 -13.19 17.04
CA LEU A 123 -17.35 -13.27 16.65
C LEU A 123 -16.91 -12.11 15.74
N ASN A 124 -17.84 -11.45 15.06
CA ASN A 124 -17.62 -10.34 14.11
C ASN A 124 -16.71 -10.69 12.90
N HIS A 125 -16.33 -11.96 12.74
CA HIS A 125 -15.56 -12.50 11.62
C HIS A 125 -15.85 -14.00 11.44
N ALA A 126 -15.55 -14.56 10.26
CA ALA A 126 -15.65 -15.99 10.00
C ALA A 126 -14.49 -16.77 10.69
N PRO A 127 -14.67 -18.04 11.06
CA PRO A 127 -13.57 -18.87 11.57
C PRO A 127 -12.39 -18.89 10.58
N PHE A 128 -11.17 -18.97 11.11
CA PHE A 128 -9.93 -19.01 10.32
C PHE A 128 -9.63 -17.76 9.49
N VAL A 129 -10.46 -16.71 9.61
CA VAL A 129 -10.24 -15.42 8.95
C VAL A 129 -9.99 -14.39 10.04
N ARG A 130 -8.88 -13.67 9.96
CA ARG A 130 -8.55 -12.53 10.82
C ARG A 130 -8.33 -11.30 9.96
N MET A 131 -8.47 -10.11 10.54
CA MET A 131 -8.10 -8.87 9.87
C MET A 131 -6.76 -8.37 10.39
N GLU A 132 -5.80 -8.21 9.49
CA GLU A 132 -4.57 -7.48 9.76
C GLU A 132 -4.86 -5.98 9.62
N GLN A 133 -5.25 -5.36 10.73
CA GLN A 133 -5.63 -3.97 10.74
C GLN A 133 -4.40 -3.05 10.60
N LYS A 134 -4.27 -2.39 9.46
CA LYS A 134 -3.17 -1.45 9.17
C LYS A 134 -3.57 0.03 9.33
N SER A 135 -4.81 0.32 9.70
CA SER A 135 -5.28 1.70 9.96
C SER A 135 -4.54 2.39 11.11
N ILE A 136 -4.67 3.71 11.18
CA ILE A 136 -4.21 4.56 12.28
C ILE A 136 -5.40 4.84 13.21
N PRO A 137 -5.31 4.60 14.53
CA PRO A 137 -6.40 4.86 15.47
C PRO A 137 -6.75 6.35 15.57
N PRO A 138 -7.89 6.73 16.19
CA PRO A 138 -8.25 8.13 16.39
C PRO A 138 -7.11 8.88 17.10
N LEU A 139 -6.78 10.08 16.62
CA LEU A 139 -5.67 10.91 17.10
C LEU A 139 -4.28 10.23 17.08
N GLY A 140 -4.18 9.03 16.49
CA GLY A 140 -2.96 8.24 16.41
C GLY A 140 -2.03 8.70 15.31
N ASN A 141 -0.83 8.13 15.28
CA ASN A 141 0.13 8.36 14.21
C ASN A 141 0.98 7.13 13.91
N LYS A 142 1.50 7.05 12.69
CA LYS A 142 2.49 6.07 12.25
C LYS A 142 3.64 6.78 11.55
N LEU A 143 4.85 6.22 11.69
CA LEU A 143 6.03 6.73 11.03
C LEU A 143 6.29 5.94 9.76
N ALA A 144 6.18 6.58 8.61
CA ALA A 144 6.63 6.05 7.33
C ALA A 144 8.14 6.31 7.22
N ARG A 145 8.97 5.26 7.35
CA ARG A 145 10.43 5.38 7.41
C ARG A 145 11.04 4.98 6.07
N TYR A 146 12.01 5.79 5.62
CA TYR A 146 12.68 5.61 4.34
C TYR A 146 14.20 5.76 4.50
N ARG A 147 14.92 4.97 3.71
CA ARG A 147 16.36 5.03 3.47
C ARG A 147 16.54 5.17 1.96
N ILE A 148 17.09 6.31 1.56
CA ILE A 148 17.46 6.58 0.18
C ILE A 148 18.97 6.34 0.05
N PRO A 149 19.42 5.45 -0.85
CA PRO A 149 20.83 5.16 -1.02
C PRO A 149 21.64 6.40 -1.42
N GLY A 150 22.83 6.55 -0.84
CA GLY A 150 23.76 7.65 -1.09
C GLY A 150 24.18 7.80 -2.56
N GLU A 151 24.16 6.69 -3.30
CA GLU A 151 24.41 6.65 -4.75
C GLU A 151 23.45 7.54 -5.54
N ARG A 152 22.24 7.78 -5.03
CA ARG A 152 21.25 8.68 -5.66
C ARG A 152 21.63 10.15 -5.49
N PHE A 153 22.55 10.49 -4.58
CA PHE A 153 23.03 11.85 -4.32
C PHE A 153 24.42 12.10 -4.93
N ALA A 154 24.77 11.43 -6.03
CA ALA A 154 26.10 11.54 -6.64
C ALA A 154 26.36 12.90 -7.31
N GLN A 155 25.33 13.54 -7.85
CA GLN A 155 25.46 14.79 -8.59
C GLN A 155 25.33 16.00 -7.63
N PRO A 156 26.16 17.05 -7.79
CA PRO A 156 25.89 18.32 -7.12
C PRO A 156 24.57 18.93 -7.60
N GLY A 157 23.88 19.62 -6.70
CA GLY A 157 22.80 20.51 -7.06
C GLY A 157 21.59 20.41 -6.15
N THR A 158 20.50 21.01 -6.62
CA THR A 158 19.23 21.03 -5.88
C THR A 158 18.45 19.75 -6.16
N TYR A 159 18.21 18.98 -5.12
CA TYR A 159 17.33 17.84 -5.12
C TYR A 159 15.95 18.26 -4.60
N ARG A 160 14.92 17.59 -5.09
CA ARG A 160 13.55 17.77 -4.62
C ARG A 160 12.97 16.46 -4.12
N LEU A 161 12.51 16.45 -2.88
CA LEU A 161 11.77 15.35 -2.29
C LEU A 161 10.29 15.72 -2.25
N THR A 162 9.48 14.98 -2.99
CA THR A 162 8.03 15.19 -3.06
C THR A 162 7.32 14.01 -2.44
N SER A 163 6.33 14.27 -1.60
CA SER A 163 5.50 13.26 -0.96
C SER A 163 4.03 13.59 -1.13
N ARG A 164 3.21 12.56 -1.33
CA ARG A 164 1.75 12.66 -1.40
C ARG A 164 1.12 11.39 -0.84
N MET A 165 0.08 11.54 -0.05
CA MET A 165 -0.78 10.41 0.28
C MET A 165 -1.66 10.12 -0.93
N ARG A 166 -1.85 8.85 -1.27
CA ARG A 166 -2.69 8.44 -2.39
C ARG A 166 -3.78 7.52 -1.89
N SER A 167 -4.98 7.68 -2.42
CA SER A 167 -6.14 6.89 -2.03
C SER A 167 -6.92 6.40 -3.24
N ARG A 168 -7.41 5.17 -3.16
CA ARG A 168 -8.39 4.61 -4.10
C ARG A 168 -9.30 3.61 -3.39
N MET A 169 -10.51 3.41 -3.92
CA MET A 169 -11.47 2.46 -3.34
C MET A 169 -10.95 1.03 -3.44
N GLU A 170 -10.56 0.60 -4.64
CA GLU A 170 -10.23 -0.80 -4.91
C GLU A 170 -8.79 -0.97 -5.39
N PRO A 171 -8.06 -1.99 -4.92
CA PRO A 171 -6.84 -2.45 -5.57
C PRO A 171 -7.11 -3.01 -6.96
N ILE A 172 -6.19 -2.80 -7.91
CA ILE A 172 -6.39 -3.30 -9.29
C ILE A 172 -6.30 -4.82 -9.37
N TYR A 173 -5.39 -5.45 -8.62
CA TYR A 173 -5.37 -6.90 -8.48
C TYR A 173 -6.72 -7.49 -7.99
N PHE A 174 -7.44 -6.77 -7.13
CA PHE A 174 -8.76 -7.21 -6.63
C PHE A 174 -9.82 -7.08 -7.73
N MET A 175 -9.82 -5.95 -8.45
CA MET A 175 -10.72 -5.74 -9.59
C MET A 175 -10.57 -6.84 -10.64
N ARG A 176 -9.34 -7.24 -10.95
CA ARG A 176 -9.05 -8.35 -11.86
C ARG A 176 -9.55 -9.68 -11.33
N PHE A 177 -9.37 -9.94 -10.03
CA PHE A 177 -9.86 -11.15 -9.40
C PHE A 177 -11.38 -11.31 -9.51
N VAL A 178 -12.13 -10.20 -9.39
CA VAL A 178 -13.60 -10.21 -9.56
C VAL A 178 -14.04 -10.00 -11.02
N GLU A 179 -13.14 -10.21 -11.98
CA GLU A 179 -13.42 -10.11 -13.43
C GLU A 179 -13.96 -8.74 -13.86
N SER A 180 -13.44 -7.67 -13.26
CA SER A 180 -13.76 -6.30 -13.68
C SER A 180 -13.34 -6.06 -15.12
N THR A 181 -14.10 -5.23 -15.84
CA THR A 181 -13.73 -4.85 -17.22
C THR A 181 -12.50 -3.95 -17.24
N PRO A 182 -11.73 -3.91 -18.36
CA PRO A 182 -10.59 -3.00 -18.50
C PRO A 182 -10.96 -1.52 -18.30
N GLU A 183 -12.18 -1.15 -18.68
CA GLU A 183 -12.69 0.21 -18.47
C GLU A 183 -12.91 0.52 -16.98
N MET A 184 -13.37 -0.44 -16.19
CA MET A 184 -13.49 -0.28 -14.74
C MET A 184 -12.11 -0.11 -14.09
N GLU A 185 -11.12 -0.94 -14.49
CA GLU A 185 -9.73 -0.81 -14.00
C GLU A 185 -9.15 0.56 -14.35
N ARG A 186 -9.31 1.01 -15.60
CA ARG A 186 -8.86 2.33 -16.06
C ARG A 186 -9.49 3.45 -15.23
N ARG A 187 -10.81 3.42 -15.04
CA ARG A 187 -11.51 4.45 -14.24
C ARG A 187 -11.05 4.45 -12.79
N MET A 188 -10.81 3.29 -12.18
CA MET A 188 -10.28 3.21 -10.81
C MET A 188 -8.89 3.84 -10.71
N LEU A 189 -8.03 3.60 -11.70
CA LEU A 189 -6.70 4.24 -11.76
C LEU A 189 -6.79 5.75 -11.91
N GLU A 190 -7.62 6.24 -12.83
CA GLU A 190 -7.83 7.66 -13.07
C GLU A 190 -8.45 8.39 -11.87
N GLN A 191 -9.27 7.68 -11.08
CA GLN A 191 -9.89 8.20 -9.86
C GLN A 191 -8.99 8.09 -8.62
N THR A 192 -7.74 7.66 -8.75
CA THR A 192 -6.79 7.68 -7.63
C THR A 192 -6.53 9.14 -7.23
N ILE A 193 -6.90 9.49 -6.01
CA ILE A 193 -6.76 10.85 -5.49
C ILE A 193 -5.42 11.04 -4.80
N ASP A 194 -4.83 12.21 -5.01
CA ASP A 194 -3.66 12.66 -4.27
C ASP A 194 -4.08 13.60 -3.13
N LEU A 195 -3.55 13.35 -1.94
CA LEU A 195 -3.88 14.01 -0.70
C LEU A 195 -2.60 14.57 -0.07
N HIS A 196 -2.68 15.75 0.53
CA HIS A 196 -1.56 16.42 1.21
C HIS A 196 -0.24 16.39 0.40
N PRO A 197 -0.22 16.90 -0.85
CA PRO A 197 1.02 17.03 -1.60
C PRO A 197 1.96 17.97 -0.83
N TYR A 198 3.19 17.52 -0.64
CA TYR A 198 4.23 18.24 0.08
C TYR A 198 5.55 18.07 -0.65
N SER A 199 6.36 19.13 -0.72
CA SER A 199 7.64 19.10 -1.40
C SER A 199 8.67 19.89 -0.61
N VAL A 200 9.88 19.36 -0.54
CA VAL A 200 11.05 20.00 0.08
C VAL A 200 12.20 19.96 -0.90
N GLU A 201 12.87 21.08 -1.06
CA GLU A 201 14.10 21.17 -1.83
C GLU A 201 15.29 21.31 -0.90
N PHE A 202 16.40 20.67 -1.27
CA PHE A 202 17.65 20.77 -0.54
C PHE A 202 18.83 20.66 -1.50
N THR A 203 19.91 21.35 -1.18
CA THR A 203 21.12 21.36 -2.00
C THR A 203 22.11 20.35 -1.46
N VAL A 204 22.59 19.47 -2.33
CA VAL A 204 23.71 18.58 -2.04
C VAL A 204 24.98 19.24 -2.61
N PRO A 205 25.98 19.57 -1.77
CA PRO A 205 27.17 20.31 -2.16
C PRO A 205 28.05 19.50 -3.11
#